data_AF-A0A8T4LFH0-F1
#
_entry.id   AF-A0A8T4LFH0-F1
#
_cell.length_a   1.000
_cell.length_b   1.000
_cell.length_c   1.000
_cell.angle_alpha   90.00
_cell.angle_beta   90.00
_cell.angle_gamma   90.00
#
_symmetry.space_group_name_H-M   'P 1'
#
loop_
_entity.id
_entity.type
_entity.pdbx_description
1 polymer ?
#
loop_
_entity_poly.entity_id
_entity_poly.type
_entity_poly.pdbx_seq_one_letter_code
_entity_poly.pdbx_strand_id
1 'polypeptide(L)'
;MKKRSAFIFGILGLLMVLGLISFTSALCNQSQTIMQLSGINNAHGALWNQSYNIKICYNDVFIGSYSGDNPHECDSNDIILKLSDISNAHATGKESSAYEFPVCYKGLSDCKIGRVCAEDDATCNIVAYISGESNAHLSLNNYPGVGYQPISCSCREESCSKTTINIGPTGCYDYSNSDELSCSGDPYGVAQSDPGCSSEDKSLCQCKWDNSTNNCNVEWSIQNETTGCSYSCAVSGSEATQCSGNSRIIRNSALITSSDLTICPISGSPSTLNCKSGSATVPCGDLEANLPFFDSWQIIASVISITIVYGLMSKKRDS
;
A
#
# COMPACT_ATOMS: atom_id res chain seq x y z
N MET A 1 31.13 34.67 -30.60
CA MET A 1 29.95 33.80 -30.33
C MET A 1 30.26 32.51 -29.55
N LYS A 2 31.43 31.87 -29.68
CA LYS A 2 31.76 30.60 -28.99
C LYS A 2 31.72 30.64 -27.44
N LYS A 3 32.05 31.77 -26.79
CA LYS A 3 32.10 31.88 -25.31
C LYS A 3 30.73 31.95 -24.62
N ARG A 4 29.65 32.35 -25.33
CA ARG A 4 28.30 32.44 -24.74
C ARG A 4 27.62 31.07 -24.64
N SER A 5 27.99 30.11 -25.50
CA SER A 5 27.44 28.75 -25.48
C SER A 5 27.90 27.99 -24.23
N ALA A 6 29.19 28.05 -23.89
CA ALA A 6 29.75 27.34 -22.75
C ALA A 6 29.14 27.76 -21.39
N PHE A 7 28.76 29.03 -21.25
CA PHE A 7 28.14 29.55 -20.03
C PHE A 7 26.70 29.07 -19.85
N ILE A 8 25.93 28.96 -20.95
CA ILE A 8 24.54 28.47 -20.93
C ILE A 8 24.50 26.97 -20.62
N PHE A 9 25.42 26.18 -21.17
CA PHE A 9 25.53 24.75 -20.85
C PHE A 9 25.99 24.49 -19.40
N GLY A 10 26.82 25.35 -18.82
CA GLY A 10 27.20 25.28 -17.40
C GLY A 10 26.04 25.54 -16.45
N ILE A 11 25.18 26.51 -16.78
CA ILE A 11 23.97 26.82 -15.98
C ILE A 11 22.92 25.72 -16.12
N LEU A 12 22.72 25.16 -17.32
CA LEU A 12 21.83 24.00 -17.51
C LEU A 12 22.33 22.76 -16.77
N GLY A 13 23.64 22.50 -16.75
CA GLY A 13 24.23 21.42 -15.96
C GLY A 13 24.04 21.62 -14.45
N LEU A 14 24.19 22.85 -13.95
CA LEU A 14 23.98 23.18 -12.53
C LEU A 14 22.49 23.08 -12.14
N LEU A 15 21.57 23.50 -13.02
CA LEU A 15 20.12 23.37 -12.81
C LEU A 15 19.66 21.90 -12.88
N MET A 16 20.32 21.05 -13.66
CA MET A 16 20.06 19.60 -13.68
C MET A 16 20.52 18.92 -12.38
N VAL A 17 21.60 19.40 -11.77
CA VAL A 17 22.09 18.92 -10.45
C VAL A 17 21.21 19.45 -9.31
N LEU A 18 20.74 20.71 -9.40
CA LEU A 18 19.83 21.30 -8.40
C LEU A 18 18.38 20.78 -8.52
N GLY A 19 17.95 20.33 -9.69
CA GLY A 19 16.66 19.66 -9.91
C GLY A 19 16.61 18.20 -9.42
N LEU A 20 17.74 17.65 -8.97
CA LEU A 20 17.86 16.33 -8.35
C LEU A 20 17.85 16.37 -6.82
N ILE A 21 17.48 17.51 -6.21
CA ILE A 21 17.07 17.50 -4.80
C ILE A 21 15.73 16.77 -4.78
N SER A 22 15.84 15.44 -4.73
CA SER A 22 14.74 14.51 -4.65
C SER A 22 13.81 14.97 -3.54
N PHE A 23 12.57 15.22 -3.90
CA PHE A 23 11.48 14.98 -2.97
C PHE A 23 11.50 13.49 -2.70
N THR A 24 12.38 13.05 -1.79
CA THR A 24 12.21 11.75 -1.17
C THR A 24 10.96 11.91 -0.32
N SER A 25 9.80 11.58 -0.89
CA SER A 25 8.79 10.92 -0.08
C SER A 25 9.55 9.88 0.73
N ALA A 26 9.36 9.84 2.04
CA ALA A 26 10.00 8.85 2.89
C ALA A 26 9.55 7.48 2.37
N LEU A 27 10.33 6.91 1.46
CA LEU A 27 10.06 5.60 0.91
C LEU A 27 10.24 4.63 2.07
N CYS A 28 9.36 3.62 2.14
CA CYS A 28 9.53 2.51 3.05
C CYS A 28 10.73 1.66 2.63
N ASN A 29 11.90 2.23 2.88
CA ASN A 29 13.18 1.59 2.71
C ASN A 29 13.40 0.66 3.89
N GLN A 30 14.50 -0.08 3.80
CA GLN A 30 14.80 -1.13 4.75
C GLN A 30 15.02 -0.61 6.20
N SER A 31 15.50 0.63 6.36
CA SER A 31 15.63 1.27 7.69
C SER A 31 14.26 1.65 8.28
N GLN A 32 13.27 1.98 7.44
CA GLN A 32 11.92 2.33 7.90
C GLN A 32 11.00 1.11 8.06
N THR A 33 11.32 -0.03 7.43
CA THR A 33 10.50 -1.24 7.46
C THR A 33 10.58 -1.92 8.83
N ILE A 34 9.52 -1.90 9.64
CA ILE A 34 9.42 -2.60 10.93
C ILE A 34 9.39 -4.12 10.72
N MET A 35 8.48 -4.59 9.87
CA MET A 35 8.35 -6.01 9.49
C MET A 35 7.61 -6.12 8.16
N GLN A 36 7.52 -7.34 7.62
CA GLN A 36 6.82 -7.58 6.37
C GLN A 36 5.78 -8.70 6.51
N LEU A 37 4.76 -8.70 5.65
CA LEU A 37 3.61 -9.61 5.68
C LEU A 37 3.37 -10.29 4.32
N SER A 38 2.90 -11.54 4.33
CA SER A 38 2.47 -12.26 3.10
C SER A 38 1.24 -11.68 2.42
N GLY A 39 0.48 -10.84 3.12
CA GLY A 39 -0.72 -10.19 2.64
C GLY A 39 -1.24 -9.16 3.65
N ILE A 40 -2.35 -8.51 3.31
CA ILE A 40 -2.97 -7.47 4.15
C ILE A 40 -3.71 -8.09 5.34
N ASN A 41 -4.32 -9.27 5.17
CA ASN A 41 -5.10 -9.97 6.19
C ASN A 41 -4.69 -11.44 6.24
N ASN A 42 -4.88 -12.10 7.38
CA ASN A 42 -4.60 -13.52 7.56
C ASN A 42 -3.20 -13.93 7.09
N ALA A 43 -2.23 -13.05 7.33
CA ALA A 43 -0.90 -13.10 6.76
C ALA A 43 0.08 -13.79 7.70
N HIS A 44 1.10 -14.39 7.10
CA HIS A 44 2.30 -14.80 7.82
C HIS A 44 3.25 -13.60 7.91
N GLY A 45 3.97 -13.51 9.02
CA GLY A 45 4.99 -12.49 9.25
C GLY A 45 6.35 -12.88 8.69
N ALA A 46 7.16 -11.87 8.42
CA ALA A 46 8.55 -11.99 8.03
C ALA A 46 9.37 -10.81 8.58
N LEU A 47 10.66 -11.03 8.80
CA LEU A 47 11.57 -9.97 9.21
C LEU A 47 11.70 -8.88 8.13
N TRP A 48 12.08 -7.69 8.56
CA TRP A 48 12.26 -6.47 7.73
C TRP A 48 13.15 -6.64 6.50
N ASN A 49 14.06 -7.62 6.50
CA ASN A 49 15.03 -7.88 5.43
C ASN A 49 14.62 -9.03 4.49
N GLN A 50 13.40 -9.52 4.59
CA GLN A 50 12.86 -10.51 3.66
C GLN A 50 12.29 -9.83 2.41
N SER A 51 11.81 -10.64 1.47
CA SER A 51 11.28 -10.17 0.17
C SER A 51 9.77 -10.39 0.10
N TYR A 52 9.01 -9.51 0.76
CA TYR A 52 7.56 -9.49 0.76
C TYR A 52 7.04 -8.10 0.33
N ASN A 53 5.87 -8.10 -0.28
CA ASN A 53 5.29 -6.91 -0.91
C ASN A 53 4.65 -5.97 0.11
N ILE A 54 4.12 -6.52 1.19
CA ILE A 54 3.47 -5.75 2.25
C ILE A 54 4.50 -5.48 3.32
N LYS A 55 4.85 -4.21 3.47
CA LYS A 55 5.78 -3.72 4.49
C LYS A 55 4.99 -2.89 5.50
N ILE A 56 5.29 -3.08 6.77
CA ILE A 56 4.84 -2.17 7.82
C ILE A 56 5.99 -1.23 8.10
N CYS A 57 5.77 0.07 7.89
CA CYS A 57 6.84 1.05 7.89
C CYS A 57 6.61 2.05 9.02
N TYR A 58 7.69 2.44 9.70
CA TYR A 58 7.62 3.38 10.81
C TYR A 58 6.93 4.68 10.40
N ASN A 59 7.28 5.20 9.23
CA ASN A 59 6.76 6.45 8.68
C ASN A 59 5.32 6.34 8.13
N ASP A 60 4.79 5.14 7.99
CA ASP A 60 3.37 4.91 7.71
C ASP A 60 2.54 4.96 9.00
N VAL A 61 3.16 4.57 10.13
CA VAL A 61 2.53 4.49 11.46
C VAL A 61 2.71 5.81 12.25
N PHE A 62 3.85 6.48 12.11
CA PHE A 62 4.20 7.70 12.84
C PHE A 62 4.66 8.80 11.89
N ILE A 63 4.40 10.04 12.28
CA ILE A 63 4.80 11.21 11.49
C ILE A 63 6.32 11.32 11.52
N GLY A 64 6.91 11.35 10.33
CA GLY A 64 8.35 11.47 10.13
C GLY A 64 9.02 10.14 9.82
N SER A 65 10.34 10.15 9.71
CA SER A 65 11.17 8.95 9.52
C SER A 65 12.02 8.73 10.74
N TYR A 66 12.18 7.48 11.15
CA TYR A 66 13.14 7.14 12.19
C TYR A 66 14.56 7.46 11.69
N SER A 67 15.30 8.24 12.47
CA SER A 67 16.62 8.76 12.07
C SER A 67 17.80 8.07 12.75
N GLY A 68 17.52 7.19 13.72
CA GLY A 68 18.55 6.48 14.48
C GLY A 68 19.22 5.34 13.69
N ASP A 69 20.43 4.99 14.11
CA ASP A 69 21.19 3.88 13.54
C ASP A 69 20.59 2.52 13.94
N ASN A 70 20.74 1.54 13.04
CA ASN A 70 20.39 0.13 13.25
C ASN A 70 19.03 -0.09 13.94
N PRO A 71 17.90 0.36 13.34
CA PRO A 71 16.57 0.24 13.96
C PRO A 71 16.21 -1.18 14.38
N HIS A 72 16.77 -2.17 13.71
CA HIS A 72 16.45 -3.59 13.87
C HIS A 72 17.31 -4.33 14.89
N GLU A 73 18.28 -3.66 15.52
CA GLU A 73 19.06 -4.24 16.59
C GLU A 73 18.16 -4.48 17.81
N CYS A 74 18.09 -5.74 18.25
CA CYS A 74 17.13 -6.20 19.24
C CYS A 74 17.64 -6.09 20.67
N ASP A 75 17.17 -5.08 21.40
CA ASP A 75 17.18 -5.09 22.86
C ASP A 75 15.83 -5.59 23.40
N SER A 76 15.81 -6.11 24.63
CA SER A 76 14.58 -6.66 25.25
C SER A 76 13.41 -5.67 25.29
N ASN A 77 13.70 -4.37 25.27
CA ASN A 77 12.71 -3.30 25.32
C ASN A 77 12.14 -2.91 23.95
N ASP A 78 12.75 -3.39 22.87
CA ASP A 78 12.43 -3.01 21.48
C ASP A 78 11.61 -4.09 20.75
N ILE A 79 11.36 -5.23 21.42
CA ILE A 79 10.61 -6.35 20.85
C ILE A 79 9.12 -5.99 20.76
N ILE A 80 8.61 -6.07 19.54
CA ILE A 80 7.19 -5.85 19.22
C ILE A 80 6.42 -7.18 19.38
N LEU A 81 6.93 -8.23 18.73
CA LEU A 81 6.40 -9.59 18.74
C LEU A 81 7.51 -10.58 18.39
N LYS A 82 7.22 -11.88 18.42
CA LYS A 82 8.14 -12.93 17.95
C LYS A 82 7.51 -13.76 16.85
N LEU A 83 8.34 -14.26 15.94
CA LEU A 83 7.97 -15.09 14.80
C LEU A 83 8.51 -16.51 14.96
N SER A 84 7.77 -17.50 14.46
CA SER A 84 8.19 -18.91 14.47
C SER A 84 9.40 -19.20 13.57
N ASP A 85 9.63 -18.35 12.56
CA ASP A 85 10.73 -18.42 11.60
C ASP A 85 11.05 -16.98 11.09
N ILE A 86 12.14 -16.79 10.34
CA ILE A 86 12.52 -15.48 9.78
C ILE A 86 11.56 -14.99 8.68
N SER A 87 10.81 -15.91 8.05
CA SER A 87 9.85 -15.64 6.99
C SER A 87 8.74 -16.68 6.99
N ASN A 88 7.60 -16.39 6.35
CA ASN A 88 6.45 -17.30 6.26
C ASN A 88 6.02 -17.84 7.65
N ALA A 89 6.12 -16.99 8.67
CA ALA A 89 6.04 -17.38 10.06
C ALA A 89 4.71 -17.00 10.70
N HIS A 90 4.29 -17.79 11.69
CA HIS A 90 3.26 -17.36 12.61
C HIS A 90 3.86 -16.43 13.67
N ALA A 91 3.03 -15.60 14.28
CA ALA A 91 3.41 -14.65 15.31
C ALA A 91 2.94 -15.08 16.71
N THR A 92 3.63 -14.56 17.72
CA THR A 92 3.30 -14.70 19.13
C THR A 92 3.66 -13.43 19.88
N GLY A 93 3.09 -13.23 21.07
CA GLY A 93 3.45 -12.12 21.94
C GLY A 93 4.94 -12.11 22.32
N LYS A 94 5.49 -10.92 22.59
CA LYS A 94 6.91 -10.70 22.89
C LYS A 94 7.47 -11.52 24.06
N GLU A 95 6.62 -11.89 25.02
CA GLU A 95 7.00 -12.67 26.21
C GLU A 95 7.13 -14.17 25.94
N SER A 96 6.70 -14.65 24.76
CA SER A 96 6.74 -16.08 24.45
C SER A 96 8.19 -16.58 24.37
N SER A 97 8.47 -17.72 24.99
CA SER A 97 9.72 -18.46 24.82
C SER A 97 9.66 -19.49 23.70
N ALA A 98 8.50 -19.67 23.05
CA ALA A 98 8.32 -20.70 22.03
C ALA A 98 8.94 -20.32 20.68
N TYR A 99 9.03 -19.01 20.39
CA TYR A 99 9.49 -18.46 19.11
C TYR A 99 10.80 -17.70 19.33
N GLU A 100 11.75 -17.90 18.42
CA GLU A 100 13.14 -17.45 18.59
C GLU A 100 13.49 -16.20 17.77
N PHE A 101 12.60 -15.76 16.86
CA PHE A 101 12.87 -14.67 15.93
C PHE A 101 12.10 -13.40 16.34
N PRO A 102 12.69 -12.51 17.14
CA PRO A 102 12.02 -11.27 17.55
C PRO A 102 11.93 -10.28 16.37
N VAL A 103 10.80 -9.59 16.29
CA VAL A 103 10.65 -8.37 15.50
C VAL A 103 10.93 -7.20 16.42
N CYS A 104 11.98 -6.44 16.12
CA CYS A 104 12.43 -5.31 16.92
C CYS A 104 12.45 -4.03 16.12
N TYR A 105 12.16 -2.91 16.78
CA TYR A 105 12.34 -1.60 16.17
C TYR A 105 12.67 -0.55 17.25
N LYS A 106 13.90 -0.03 17.27
CA LYS A 106 14.40 0.92 18.29
C LYS A 106 13.58 2.20 18.43
N GLY A 107 12.92 2.64 17.36
CA GLY A 107 12.00 3.78 17.39
C GLY A 107 10.70 3.54 18.17
N LEU A 108 10.44 2.30 18.60
CA LEU A 108 9.20 1.90 19.26
C LEU A 108 9.43 1.44 20.72
N SER A 109 8.38 1.55 21.51
CA SER A 109 8.34 1.22 22.93
C SER A 109 6.93 0.82 23.34
N ASP A 110 6.81 0.25 24.54
CA ASP A 110 5.55 -0.14 25.15
C ASP A 110 4.58 -0.91 24.23
N CYS A 111 5.15 -1.77 23.37
CA CYS A 111 4.40 -2.60 22.44
C CYS A 111 3.58 -3.66 23.20
N LYS A 112 2.26 -3.67 22.99
CA LYS A 112 1.29 -4.50 23.70
C LYS A 112 0.19 -5.02 22.76
N ILE A 113 -0.13 -6.30 22.89
CA ILE A 113 -1.30 -6.92 22.26
C ILE A 113 -2.57 -6.50 23.01
N GLY A 114 -3.63 -6.17 22.29
CA GLY A 114 -4.93 -5.80 22.84
C GLY A 114 -4.99 -4.40 23.45
N ARG A 115 -3.88 -3.64 23.47
CA ARG A 115 -3.90 -2.24 23.89
C ARG A 115 -4.57 -1.40 22.82
N VAL A 116 -5.59 -0.64 23.20
CA VAL A 116 -6.15 0.43 22.38
C VAL A 116 -5.44 1.74 22.78
N CYS A 117 -4.90 2.45 21.79
CA CYS A 117 -4.32 3.77 22.02
C CYS A 117 -5.42 4.78 22.35
N ALA A 118 -5.23 5.60 23.38
CA ALA A 118 -6.18 6.66 23.70
C ALA A 118 -6.19 7.72 22.58
N GLU A 119 -7.33 8.37 22.37
CA GLU A 119 -7.46 9.40 21.34
C GLU A 119 -6.50 10.57 21.56
N ASP A 120 -6.23 10.92 22.80
CA ASP A 120 -5.30 11.98 23.23
C ASP A 120 -3.84 11.51 23.38
N ASP A 121 -3.56 10.21 23.30
CA ASP A 121 -2.19 9.69 23.25
C ASP A 121 -1.65 9.89 21.84
N ALA A 122 -0.90 10.98 21.67
CA ALA A 122 -0.24 11.31 20.42
C ALA A 122 0.97 10.41 20.13
N THR A 123 1.44 9.59 21.07
CA THR A 123 2.65 8.77 20.86
C THR A 123 2.32 7.31 20.54
N CYS A 124 1.10 6.86 20.84
CA CYS A 124 0.66 5.49 20.63
C CYS A 124 -0.06 5.34 19.29
N ASN A 125 0.34 4.33 18.52
CA ASN A 125 -0.41 3.91 17.33
C ASN A 125 -0.40 2.38 17.15
N ILE A 126 -1.35 1.89 16.36
CA ILE A 126 -1.45 0.48 15.98
C ILE A 126 -0.44 0.20 14.87
N VAL A 127 0.44 -0.77 15.09
CA VAL A 127 1.46 -1.18 14.13
C VAL A 127 0.96 -2.34 13.26
N ALA A 128 0.17 -3.24 13.84
CA ALA A 128 -0.43 -4.39 13.17
C ALA A 128 -1.59 -4.94 14.00
N TYR A 129 -2.26 -5.97 13.49
CA TYR A 129 -3.25 -6.77 14.18
C TYR A 129 -2.82 -8.23 14.23
N ILE A 130 -3.18 -8.95 15.28
CA ILE A 130 -2.82 -10.35 15.52
C ILE A 130 -4.06 -11.19 15.84
N SER A 131 -4.17 -12.38 15.27
CA SER A 131 -5.35 -13.25 15.43
C SER A 131 -5.48 -13.92 16.80
N GLY A 132 -4.45 -13.82 17.65
CA GLY A 132 -4.38 -14.41 18.98
C GLY A 132 -2.99 -14.23 19.61
N GLU A 133 -2.81 -14.65 20.86
CA GLU A 133 -1.54 -14.40 21.58
C GLU A 133 -0.39 -15.35 21.17
N SER A 134 -0.70 -16.47 20.50
CA SER A 134 0.28 -17.46 20.05
C SER A 134 -0.19 -18.16 18.77
N ASN A 135 0.77 -18.67 17.98
CA ASN A 135 0.50 -19.36 16.72
C ASN A 135 -0.46 -18.59 15.80
N ALA A 136 -0.29 -17.26 15.77
CA ALA A 136 -1.26 -16.34 15.23
C ALA A 136 -0.86 -15.80 13.87
N HIS A 137 -1.86 -15.47 13.07
CA HIS A 137 -1.67 -14.75 11.83
C HIS A 137 -1.71 -13.24 12.10
N LEU A 138 -1.11 -12.48 11.21
CA LEU A 138 -1.01 -11.02 11.27
C LEU A 138 -1.92 -10.36 10.23
N SER A 139 -2.21 -9.09 10.45
CA SER A 139 -2.92 -8.24 9.49
C SER A 139 -2.50 -6.78 9.65
N LEU A 140 -2.55 -6.04 8.55
CA LEU A 140 -2.34 -4.59 8.54
C LEU A 140 -3.57 -3.83 9.04
N ASN A 141 -4.77 -4.39 8.83
CA ASN A 141 -6.04 -3.73 9.10
C ASN A 141 -6.84 -4.50 10.16
N ASN A 142 -7.78 -3.81 10.81
CA ASN A 142 -8.73 -4.49 11.67
C ASN A 142 -9.63 -5.38 10.80
N TYR A 143 -9.40 -6.69 10.78
CA TYR A 143 -10.23 -7.64 10.04
C TYR A 143 -11.59 -7.78 10.78
N PRO A 144 -12.70 -7.20 10.27
CA PRO A 144 -13.95 -7.15 11.03
C PRO A 144 -14.54 -8.55 11.21
N GLY A 145 -15.02 -8.87 12.42
CA GLY A 145 -15.77 -10.11 12.67
C GLY A 145 -14.95 -11.36 13.04
N VAL A 146 -13.63 -11.29 13.05
CA VAL A 146 -12.72 -12.42 13.40
C VAL A 146 -11.92 -12.24 14.70
N GLY A 147 -12.11 -11.12 15.42
CA GLY A 147 -11.53 -10.93 16.75
C GLY A 147 -10.00 -10.72 16.77
N TYR A 148 -9.41 -10.20 15.70
CA TYR A 148 -7.99 -9.80 15.73
C TYR A 148 -7.79 -8.70 16.77
N GLN A 149 -6.70 -8.81 17.54
CA GLN A 149 -6.32 -7.85 18.56
C GLN A 149 -5.28 -6.88 17.99
N PRO A 150 -5.35 -5.57 18.30
CA PRO A 150 -4.32 -4.63 17.87
C PRO A 150 -2.99 -4.90 18.58
N ILE A 151 -1.89 -4.74 17.85
CA ILE A 151 -0.55 -4.60 18.39
C ILE A 151 -0.22 -3.11 18.36
N SER A 152 -0.32 -2.47 19.51
CA SER A 152 -0.08 -1.03 19.65
C SER A 152 1.27 -0.76 20.28
N CYS A 153 2.00 0.20 19.73
CA CYS A 153 3.30 0.64 20.22
C CYS A 153 3.30 2.17 20.41
N SER A 154 4.10 2.64 21.35
CA SER A 154 4.41 4.06 21.50
C SER A 154 5.74 4.39 20.84
N CYS A 155 5.80 5.45 20.05
CA CYS A 155 7.06 5.90 19.44
C CYS A 155 7.96 6.59 20.49
N ARG A 156 9.29 6.49 20.34
CA ARG A 156 10.28 6.98 21.32
C ARG A 156 10.81 8.39 21.08
N GLU A 157 10.76 8.89 19.85
CA GLU A 157 11.38 10.19 19.54
C GLU A 157 10.54 11.33 20.13
N GLU A 158 11.18 12.35 20.74
CA GLU A 158 10.47 13.48 21.36
C GLU A 158 9.57 14.27 20.39
N SER A 159 9.84 14.15 19.09
CA SER A 159 9.08 14.79 18.01
C SER A 159 8.13 13.83 17.27
N CYS A 160 8.07 12.56 17.65
CA CYS A 160 7.15 11.63 16.99
C CYS A 160 5.71 11.90 17.45
N SER A 161 4.81 11.91 16.49
CA SER A 161 3.38 11.91 16.74
C SER A 161 2.79 10.79 15.89
N LYS A 162 1.77 10.10 16.41
CA LYS A 162 0.97 9.16 15.64
C LYS A 162 0.53 9.87 14.38
N THR A 163 0.68 9.21 13.26
CA THR A 163 0.08 9.73 12.05
C THR A 163 -1.43 9.58 12.21
N THR A 164 -2.17 10.67 12.06
CA THR A 164 -3.61 10.60 11.77
C THR A 164 -3.88 10.10 10.35
N ILE A 165 -2.98 9.30 9.79
CA ILE A 165 -3.31 8.39 8.70
C ILE A 165 -4.06 7.27 9.40
N ASN A 166 -5.38 7.27 9.21
CA ASN A 166 -6.18 6.13 9.56
C ASN A 166 -5.61 4.90 8.85
N ILE A 167 -5.00 3.99 9.61
CA ILE A 167 -4.59 2.69 9.12
C ILE A 167 -5.83 1.80 9.17
N GLY A 168 -6.45 1.72 8.01
CA GLY A 168 -7.84 1.38 7.79
C GLY A 168 -8.33 2.46 6.83
N PRO A 169 -8.68 2.15 5.57
CA PRO A 169 -9.03 3.20 4.62
C PRO A 169 -10.21 3.98 5.20
N THR A 170 -10.03 5.18 5.77
CA THR A 170 -11.18 6.00 6.24
C THR A 170 -11.89 6.71 5.10
N GLY A 171 -11.78 6.14 3.93
CA GLY A 171 -12.14 6.72 2.67
C GLY A 171 -11.59 5.84 1.58
N CYS A 172 -12.39 5.67 0.55
CA CYS A 172 -11.89 5.27 -0.74
C CYS A 172 -11.33 6.51 -1.43
N TYR A 173 -10.12 6.43 -2.01
CA TYR A 173 -9.64 7.50 -2.89
C TYR A 173 -10.29 7.38 -4.26
N ASP A 174 -10.74 8.51 -4.81
CA ASP A 174 -11.56 8.61 -6.02
C ASP A 174 -10.69 8.66 -7.31
N TYR A 175 -11.21 8.18 -8.44
CA TYR A 175 -10.57 8.12 -9.77
C TYR A 175 -10.36 9.51 -10.42
N SER A 176 -10.44 10.59 -9.64
CA SER A 176 -10.32 11.97 -10.15
C SER A 176 -8.96 12.29 -10.76
N ASN A 177 -7.92 11.48 -10.49
CA ASN A 177 -6.65 11.51 -11.21
C ASN A 177 -6.60 10.33 -12.19
N SER A 178 -6.58 10.62 -13.49
CA SER A 178 -6.55 9.66 -14.60
C SER A 178 -5.38 8.65 -14.57
N ASP A 179 -4.44 8.82 -13.64
CA ASP A 179 -3.19 8.08 -13.56
C ASP A 179 -3.22 7.00 -12.45
N GLU A 180 -4.20 6.99 -11.55
CA GLU A 180 -4.38 5.95 -10.53
C GLU A 180 -5.54 5.00 -10.90
N LEU A 181 -5.19 3.89 -11.56
CA LEU A 181 -6.11 2.84 -12.00
C LEU A 181 -6.62 1.92 -10.86
N SER A 182 -6.47 2.32 -9.60
CA SER A 182 -6.79 1.48 -8.45
C SER A 182 -7.51 2.27 -7.36
N CYS A 183 -8.65 1.74 -6.90
CA CYS A 183 -9.22 2.14 -5.62
C CYS A 183 -8.18 1.85 -4.52
N SER A 184 -7.39 2.86 -4.14
CA SER A 184 -6.48 2.77 -3.01
C SER A 184 -7.32 2.51 -1.75
N GLY A 185 -7.23 1.30 -1.20
CA GLY A 185 -8.09 0.82 -0.11
C GLY A 185 -9.13 -0.24 -0.50
N ASP A 186 -9.16 -0.72 -1.74
CA ASP A 186 -9.83 -1.97 -2.12
C ASP A 186 -8.91 -3.16 -1.78
N PRO A 187 -9.12 -3.85 -0.64
CA PRO A 187 -8.23 -4.94 -0.21
C PRO A 187 -8.24 -6.13 -1.17
N TYR A 188 -9.25 -6.22 -2.05
CA TYR A 188 -9.51 -7.38 -2.89
C TYR A 188 -9.22 -7.11 -4.37
N GLY A 189 -9.14 -5.86 -4.84
CA GLY A 189 -8.94 -5.54 -6.25
C GLY A 189 -10.20 -5.75 -7.09
N VAL A 190 -11.38 -5.65 -6.46
CA VAL A 190 -12.70 -5.68 -7.08
C VAL A 190 -12.79 -4.72 -8.25
N ALA A 191 -12.26 -3.51 -8.10
CA ALA A 191 -12.22 -2.46 -9.13
C ALA A 191 -11.62 -2.92 -10.47
N GLN A 192 -10.52 -3.67 -10.41
CA GLN A 192 -9.82 -4.15 -11.60
C GLN A 192 -10.56 -5.31 -12.27
N SER A 193 -11.49 -5.93 -11.55
CA SER A 193 -12.18 -7.16 -11.94
C SER A 193 -13.61 -6.93 -12.43
N ASP A 194 -14.19 -5.77 -12.11
CA ASP A 194 -15.58 -5.45 -12.45
C ASP A 194 -15.71 -5.11 -13.95
N PRO A 195 -16.47 -5.89 -14.73
CA PRO A 195 -16.69 -5.62 -16.15
C PRO A 195 -17.40 -4.28 -16.43
N GLY A 196 -18.11 -3.72 -15.45
CA GLY A 196 -18.72 -2.39 -15.55
C GLY A 196 -17.67 -1.27 -15.57
N CYS A 197 -16.56 -1.45 -14.84
CA CYS A 197 -15.47 -0.47 -14.75
C CYS A 197 -14.28 -0.74 -15.68
N SER A 198 -14.30 -1.85 -16.43
CA SER A 198 -13.26 -2.18 -17.41
C SER A 198 -13.50 -1.58 -18.81
N SER A 199 -14.64 -0.93 -19.03
CA SER A 199 -14.98 -0.28 -20.31
C SER A 199 -14.30 1.09 -20.45
N GLU A 200 -14.20 1.60 -21.69
CA GLU A 200 -13.50 2.86 -22.03
C GLU A 200 -14.06 4.10 -21.29
N ASP A 201 -15.24 4.00 -20.67
CA ASP A 201 -15.86 5.04 -19.84
C ASP A 201 -15.58 4.84 -18.33
N LYS A 202 -14.29 4.73 -17.97
CA LYS A 202 -13.84 4.66 -16.57
C LYS A 202 -14.24 5.88 -15.73
N SER A 203 -14.65 6.98 -16.37
CA SER A 203 -15.11 8.21 -15.71
C SER A 203 -16.42 8.06 -14.93
N LEU A 204 -17.12 6.93 -15.04
CA LEU A 204 -18.36 6.66 -14.31
C LEU A 204 -18.14 5.80 -13.05
N CYS A 205 -16.94 5.28 -12.84
CA CYS A 205 -16.61 4.47 -11.68
C CYS A 205 -16.01 5.32 -10.58
N GLN A 206 -16.53 5.15 -9.38
CA GLN A 206 -16.08 5.82 -8.16
C GLN A 206 -15.90 4.78 -7.05
N CYS A 207 -14.88 4.98 -6.25
CA CYS A 207 -14.65 4.15 -5.08
C CYS A 207 -15.48 4.73 -3.92
N LYS A 208 -16.35 3.92 -3.31
CA LYS A 208 -17.25 4.36 -2.24
C LYS A 208 -17.01 3.56 -0.98
N TRP A 209 -16.72 4.28 0.09
CA TRP A 209 -16.53 3.68 1.40
C TRP A 209 -17.87 3.24 1.97
N ASP A 210 -17.95 1.98 2.39
CA ASP A 210 -19.11 1.43 3.08
C ASP A 210 -18.81 1.27 4.57
N ASN A 211 -19.39 2.17 5.37
CA ASN A 211 -19.24 2.17 6.82
C ASN A 211 -19.81 0.91 7.50
N SER A 212 -20.73 0.19 6.85
CA SER A 212 -21.37 -1.00 7.43
C SER A 212 -20.46 -2.23 7.33
N THR A 213 -19.70 -2.34 6.24
CA THR A 213 -18.77 -3.44 5.98
C THR A 213 -17.31 -3.06 6.20
N ASN A 214 -17.04 -1.77 6.48
CA ASN A 214 -15.71 -1.19 6.66
C ASN A 214 -14.76 -1.54 5.49
N ASN A 215 -15.31 -1.51 4.27
CA ASN A 215 -14.62 -1.87 3.04
C ASN A 215 -14.87 -0.82 1.95
N CYS A 216 -13.94 -0.77 1.00
CA CYS A 216 -14.10 0.04 -0.20
C CYS A 216 -14.88 -0.74 -1.26
N ASN A 217 -16.03 -0.22 -1.65
CA ASN A 217 -16.86 -0.75 -2.73
C ASN A 217 -16.60 0.04 -4.02
N VAL A 218 -16.86 -0.59 -5.14
CA VAL A 218 -16.84 0.05 -6.45
C VAL A 218 -18.28 0.42 -6.79
N GLU A 219 -18.55 1.69 -6.99
CA GLU A 219 -19.87 2.17 -7.41
C GLU A 219 -19.76 2.83 -8.79
N TRP A 220 -20.77 2.62 -9.62
CA TRP A 220 -20.93 3.38 -10.85
C TRP A 220 -22.40 3.61 -11.12
N SER A 221 -22.70 4.68 -11.87
CA SER A 221 -24.07 5.06 -12.21
C SER A 221 -24.21 5.40 -13.67
N ILE A 222 -25.35 5.03 -14.25
CA ILE A 222 -25.69 5.30 -15.65
C ILE A 222 -27.09 5.91 -15.68
N GLN A 223 -27.22 6.99 -16.44
CA GLN A 223 -28.50 7.59 -16.76
C GLN A 223 -28.92 7.19 -18.17
N ASN A 224 -30.11 6.61 -18.31
CA ASN A 224 -30.70 6.35 -19.63
C ASN A 224 -31.35 7.65 -20.13
N GLU A 225 -30.74 8.29 -21.12
CA GLU A 225 -31.21 9.55 -21.69
C GLU A 225 -32.60 9.46 -22.34
N THR A 226 -33.02 8.27 -22.78
CA THR A 226 -34.31 8.06 -23.45
C THR A 226 -35.44 7.93 -22.45
N THR A 227 -35.21 7.29 -21.30
CA THR A 227 -36.24 7.05 -20.29
C THR A 227 -36.13 7.98 -19.08
N GLY A 228 -35.03 8.72 -18.94
CA GLY A 228 -34.69 9.53 -17.77
C GLY A 228 -34.32 8.70 -16.52
N CYS A 229 -34.28 7.36 -16.64
CA CYS A 229 -33.99 6.46 -15.53
C CYS A 229 -32.52 6.52 -15.12
N SER A 230 -32.25 6.59 -13.81
CA SER A 230 -30.90 6.46 -13.26
C SER A 230 -30.76 5.11 -12.54
N TYR A 231 -29.73 4.36 -12.92
CA TYR A 231 -29.34 3.10 -12.28
C TYR A 231 -27.96 3.25 -11.66
N SER A 232 -27.76 2.67 -10.49
CA SER A 232 -26.44 2.54 -9.89
C SER A 232 -26.16 1.09 -9.51
N CYS A 233 -24.90 0.71 -9.63
CA CYS A 233 -24.39 -0.58 -9.23
C CYS A 233 -23.31 -0.36 -8.18
N ALA A 234 -23.38 -1.10 -7.07
CA ALA A 234 -22.32 -1.18 -6.09
C ALA A 234 -21.81 -2.63 -6.00
N VAL A 235 -20.51 -2.82 -6.15
CA VAL A 235 -19.86 -4.13 -6.07
C VAL A 235 -18.89 -4.17 -4.89
N SER A 236 -19.10 -5.14 -4.01
CA SER A 236 -18.31 -5.36 -2.79
C SER A 236 -17.60 -6.71 -2.84
N GLY A 237 -16.31 -6.75 -2.50
CA GLY A 237 -15.55 -7.98 -2.34
C GLY A 237 -15.77 -8.59 -0.95
N SER A 238 -16.02 -9.89 -0.86
CA SER A 238 -16.30 -10.58 0.41
C SER A 238 -15.22 -11.57 0.83
N GLU A 239 -14.55 -12.23 -0.11
CA GLU A 239 -13.55 -13.28 0.16
C GLU A 239 -12.49 -13.33 -0.95
N ALA A 240 -11.24 -13.59 -0.59
CA ALA A 240 -10.14 -13.82 -1.54
C ALA A 240 -9.43 -15.15 -1.23
N THR A 241 -9.13 -15.94 -2.26
CA THR A 241 -8.25 -17.10 -2.12
C THR A 241 -6.81 -16.65 -1.88
N GLN A 242 -5.95 -17.55 -1.38
CA GLN A 242 -4.51 -17.32 -1.35
C GLN A 242 -3.98 -17.04 -2.77
N CYS A 243 -2.94 -16.20 -2.85
CA CYS A 243 -2.28 -15.91 -4.11
C CYS A 243 -1.54 -17.15 -4.62
N SER A 244 -1.82 -17.57 -5.86
CA SER A 244 -1.17 -18.70 -6.51
C SER A 244 -0.86 -18.35 -7.96
N GLY A 245 0.41 -18.45 -8.36
CA GLY A 245 0.84 -18.16 -9.73
C GLY A 245 0.46 -16.74 -10.20
N ASN A 246 0.73 -15.74 -9.37
CA ASN A 246 0.45 -14.31 -9.60
C ASN A 246 -1.05 -13.94 -9.73
N SER A 247 -1.95 -14.83 -9.30
CA SER A 247 -3.39 -14.57 -9.36
C SER A 247 -4.12 -15.11 -8.13
N ARG A 248 -5.24 -14.48 -7.80
CA ARG A 248 -6.18 -14.95 -6.76
C ARG A 248 -7.60 -14.80 -7.25
N ILE A 249 -8.50 -15.61 -6.71
CA ILE A 249 -9.93 -15.54 -7.00
C ILE A 249 -10.57 -14.71 -5.89
N ILE A 250 -11.34 -13.70 -6.27
CA ILE A 250 -12.17 -12.92 -5.37
C ILE A 250 -13.65 -13.25 -5.62
N ARG A 251 -14.43 -13.27 -4.54
CA ARG A 251 -15.90 -13.33 -4.63
C ARG A 251 -16.46 -11.94 -4.43
N ASN A 252 -17.37 -11.54 -5.31
CA ASN A 252 -18.01 -10.24 -5.27
C ASN A 252 -19.53 -10.37 -5.21
N SER A 253 -20.15 -9.43 -4.50
CA SER A 253 -21.60 -9.25 -4.45
C SER A 253 -21.93 -7.91 -5.07
N ALA A 254 -22.84 -7.92 -6.04
CA ALA A 254 -23.30 -6.73 -6.73
C ALA A 254 -24.72 -6.36 -6.27
N LEU A 255 -24.94 -5.09 -6.00
CA LEU A 255 -26.23 -4.51 -5.64
C LEU A 255 -26.61 -3.47 -6.68
N ILE A 256 -27.77 -3.65 -7.31
CA ILE A 256 -28.35 -2.68 -8.25
C ILE A 256 -29.40 -1.86 -7.52
N THR A 257 -29.32 -0.54 -7.66
CA THR A 257 -30.34 0.41 -7.21
C THR A 257 -30.84 1.27 -8.37
N SER A 258 -32.10 1.71 -8.28
CA SER A 258 -32.79 2.52 -9.29
C SER A 258 -33.41 3.74 -8.63
N SER A 259 -33.46 4.87 -9.35
CA SER A 259 -34.05 6.12 -8.85
C SER A 259 -35.54 5.99 -8.50
N ASP A 260 -36.27 5.14 -9.23
CA ASP A 260 -37.70 4.88 -9.00
C ASP A 260 -38.05 3.47 -9.51
N LEU A 261 -38.39 2.54 -8.61
CA LEU A 261 -38.70 1.15 -8.98
C LEU A 261 -40.03 0.98 -9.74
N THR A 262 -40.91 1.96 -9.63
CA THR A 262 -42.23 1.98 -10.30
C THR A 262 -42.11 2.43 -11.76
N ILE A 263 -41.20 3.37 -12.04
CA ILE A 263 -40.97 3.92 -13.38
C ILE A 263 -39.81 3.22 -14.09
N CYS A 264 -38.79 2.79 -13.31
CA CYS A 264 -37.54 2.22 -13.79
C CYS A 264 -37.30 0.84 -13.13
N PRO A 265 -38.06 -0.20 -13.53
CA PRO A 265 -37.96 -1.53 -12.96
C PRO A 265 -36.60 -2.18 -13.27
N ILE A 266 -36.02 -2.85 -12.27
CA ILE A 266 -34.71 -3.53 -12.38
C ILE A 266 -34.78 -4.68 -13.41
N SER A 267 -35.95 -5.30 -13.60
CA SER A 267 -36.18 -6.35 -14.61
C SER A 267 -36.05 -5.86 -16.06
N GLY A 268 -36.08 -4.54 -16.29
CA GLY A 268 -35.81 -3.90 -17.59
C GLY A 268 -34.43 -3.25 -17.68
N SER A 269 -33.56 -3.44 -16.67
CA SER A 269 -32.17 -3.02 -16.72
C SER A 269 -31.56 -3.55 -18.01
N PRO A 270 -30.93 -2.71 -18.86
CA PRO A 270 -30.35 -3.20 -20.08
C PRO A 270 -29.33 -4.30 -19.74
N SER A 271 -29.32 -5.36 -20.54
CA SER A 271 -28.35 -6.46 -20.47
C SER A 271 -26.89 -5.99 -20.53
N THR A 272 -26.69 -4.70 -20.83
CA THR A 272 -25.43 -3.96 -20.83
C THR A 272 -24.95 -3.53 -19.45
N LEU A 273 -25.76 -3.59 -18.38
CA LEU A 273 -25.33 -3.07 -17.08
C LEU A 273 -24.22 -3.93 -16.44
N ASN A 274 -24.00 -5.19 -16.82
CA ASN A 274 -22.92 -6.06 -16.30
C ASN A 274 -22.75 -6.15 -14.75
N CYS A 275 -23.66 -5.57 -13.97
CA CYS A 275 -23.67 -5.56 -12.52
C CYS A 275 -24.10 -6.94 -12.02
N LYS A 276 -23.12 -7.81 -11.74
CA LYS A 276 -23.38 -9.21 -11.37
C LYS A 276 -22.49 -9.63 -10.19
N SER A 277 -23.11 -10.31 -9.24
CA SER A 277 -22.37 -11.08 -8.25
C SER A 277 -21.71 -12.29 -8.92
N GLY A 278 -20.52 -12.65 -8.48
CA GLY A 278 -19.77 -13.74 -9.06
C GLY A 278 -18.41 -13.93 -8.42
N SER A 279 -17.50 -14.48 -9.22
CA SER A 279 -16.10 -14.60 -8.86
C SER A 279 -15.25 -14.09 -9.99
N ALA A 280 -14.21 -13.33 -9.67
CA ALA A 280 -13.27 -12.82 -10.65
C ALA A 280 -11.84 -13.19 -10.28
N THR A 281 -10.99 -13.35 -11.29
CA THR A 281 -9.54 -13.57 -11.08
C THR A 281 -8.86 -12.23 -11.13
N VAL A 282 -8.13 -11.88 -10.08
CA VAL A 282 -7.36 -10.64 -9.98
C VAL A 282 -5.88 -10.96 -9.86
N PRO A 283 -5.00 -10.13 -10.45
CA PRO A 283 -3.57 -10.26 -10.24
C PRO A 283 -3.22 -10.05 -8.76
N CYS A 284 -2.24 -10.79 -8.27
CA CYS A 284 -1.66 -10.62 -6.95
C CYS A 284 -0.17 -10.98 -6.99
N GLY A 285 0.61 -10.51 -6.01
CA GLY A 285 2.08 -10.62 -6.04
C GLY A 285 2.74 -9.39 -6.67
N ASP A 286 4.06 -9.44 -6.86
CA ASP A 286 4.81 -8.31 -7.40
C ASP A 286 4.43 -8.06 -8.86
N LEU A 287 3.82 -6.89 -9.12
CA LEU A 287 3.62 -6.35 -10.47
C LEU A 287 4.88 -5.61 -10.97
N GLU A 288 5.86 -5.40 -10.09
CA GLU A 288 7.16 -4.90 -10.49
C GLU A 288 7.91 -6.01 -11.24
N ALA A 289 7.96 -5.87 -12.56
CA ALA A 289 8.99 -6.53 -13.36
C ALA A 289 10.33 -5.95 -12.91
N ASN A 290 10.91 -6.54 -11.86
CA ASN A 290 12.24 -6.22 -11.39
C ASN A 290 13.21 -6.75 -12.46
N LEU A 291 13.44 -5.90 -13.46
CA LEU A 291 14.37 -6.19 -14.54
C LEU A 291 15.76 -6.28 -13.90
N PRO A 292 16.43 -7.45 -13.89
CA PRO A 292 17.65 -7.67 -13.11
C PRO A 292 18.88 -6.88 -13.58
N PHE A 293 18.68 -5.87 -14.43
CA PHE A 293 19.70 -5.16 -15.19
C PHE A 293 19.68 -3.63 -15.03
N PHE A 294 18.92 -3.08 -14.08
CA PHE A 294 18.96 -1.64 -13.77
C PHE A 294 19.02 -1.35 -12.28
N ASP A 295 20.12 -1.75 -11.65
CA ASP A 295 20.44 -1.26 -10.32
C ASP A 295 20.77 0.24 -10.38
N SER A 296 20.40 1.03 -9.37
CA SER A 296 20.59 2.51 -9.40
C SER A 296 22.06 2.90 -9.65
N TRP A 297 22.98 2.06 -9.20
CA TRP A 297 24.41 2.19 -9.45
C TRP A 297 24.80 2.09 -10.94
N GLN A 298 24.13 1.24 -11.70
CA GLN A 298 24.40 1.03 -13.13
C GLN A 298 24.00 2.26 -13.95
N ILE A 299 22.92 2.94 -13.56
CA ILE A 299 22.52 4.22 -14.16
C ILE A 299 23.58 5.28 -13.91
N ILE A 300 24.04 5.41 -12.65
CA ILE A 300 25.10 6.36 -12.28
C ILE A 300 26.39 6.08 -13.07
N ALA A 301 26.82 4.82 -13.13
CA ALA A 301 28.00 4.41 -13.88
C ALA A 301 27.87 4.74 -15.39
N SER A 302 26.68 4.57 -15.97
CA SER A 302 26.42 4.88 -17.38
C SER A 302 26.58 6.38 -17.67
N VAL A 303 26.03 7.25 -16.80
CA VAL A 303 26.12 8.71 -16.95
C VAL A 303 27.56 9.19 -16.82
N ILE A 304 28.31 8.64 -15.86
CA ILE A 304 29.75 8.94 -15.69
C ILE A 304 30.52 8.55 -16.94
N SER A 305 30.27 7.36 -17.49
CA SER A 305 30.97 6.86 -18.68
C SER A 305 30.74 7.75 -19.90
N ILE A 306 29.50 8.18 -20.14
CA ILE A 306 29.14 9.08 -21.24
C ILE A 306 29.82 10.44 -21.06
N THR A 307 29.85 10.96 -19.83
CA THR A 307 30.48 12.25 -19.50
C THR A 307 31.98 12.21 -19.75
N ILE A 308 32.66 11.11 -19.38
CA ILE A 308 34.10 10.92 -19.63
C ILE A 308 34.37 10.85 -21.13
N VAL A 309 33.63 10.03 -21.87
CA VAL A 309 33.79 9.89 -23.33
C VAL A 309 33.59 11.24 -24.02
N TYR A 310 32.56 11.98 -23.64
CA TYR A 310 32.29 13.30 -24.20
C TYR A 310 33.40 14.30 -23.86
N GLY A 311 33.92 14.30 -22.63
CA GLY A 311 35.05 15.12 -22.22
C GLY A 311 36.32 14.84 -23.02
N LEU A 312 36.61 13.57 -23.29
CA LEU A 312 37.75 13.15 -24.12
C LEU A 312 37.57 13.57 -25.59
N MET A 313 36.37 13.40 -26.16
CA MET A 313 36.07 13.83 -27.52
C MET A 313 36.15 15.35 -27.70
N SER A 314 35.70 16.12 -26.70
CA SER A 314 35.78 17.57 -26.69
C SER A 314 37.24 18.06 -26.70
N LYS A 315 38.08 17.50 -25.81
CA LYS A 315 39.50 17.87 -25.70
C LYS A 315 40.29 17.61 -27.00
N LYS A 316 39.96 16.52 -27.71
CA LYS A 316 40.59 16.18 -28.99
C LYS A 316 40.18 17.11 -30.14
N ARG A 317 39.05 17.81 -30.04
CA ARG A 317 38.60 18.76 -31.09
C ARG A 317 39.30 20.11 -31.01
N ASP A 318 39.83 20.45 -29.83
CA ASP A 318 40.52 21.71 -29.57
C ASP A 318 42.06 21.59 -29.64
N SER A 319 42.59 20.38 -29.90
CA SER A 319 44.01 20.10 -30.22
C SER A 319 44.18 19.86 -31.71
#